data_AF-A0A2H6H9B4-F1
#
_entry.id   AF-A0A2H6H9B4-F1
#
_cell.length_a   1.000
_cell.length_b   1.000
_cell.length_c   1.000
_cell.angle_alpha   90.00
_cell.angle_beta   90.00
_cell.angle_gamma   90.00
#
_symmetry.space_group_name_H-M   'P 1'
#
loop_
_entity.id
_entity.type
_entity.pdbx_description
1 polymer ?
#
loop_
_entity_poly.entity_id
_entity_poly.type
_entity_poly.pdbx_seq_one_letter_code
_entity_poly.pdbx_strand_id
1 'polypeptide(L)'
;MKTDDDARSTPEAIATGILGGILGGAALSPFGFAAPGAIVGGLNGLISGWRQIYDWRRPSGWTGFVLDSTWGLIGTASALVLHALQAPRSAYVPNLSRRRGRHVYGQGLTIRKGFAVAVGNAVTNVGEGQARIDLLERHEMLHVWQHRLLGPLFPTIYGLWMVGGAAVGATLALVRGDDLRQTIDTIAYYDNPLEYWAYRRQGLWPPPNTHARYVWGGRKRPPDTPA
;
A
#
# COMPACT_ATOMS: atom_id res chain seq x y z
N MET A 1 6.99 -33.79 7.09
CA MET A 1 5.57 -33.95 7.50
C MET A 1 4.82 -32.75 6.95
N LYS A 2 4.03 -32.93 5.88
CA LYS A 2 3.28 -31.84 5.22
C LYS A 2 2.05 -31.57 6.08
N THR A 3 1.90 -30.35 6.61
CA THR A 3 0.80 -30.02 7.53
C THR A 3 -0.52 -29.90 6.74
N ASP A 4 -1.68 -30.11 7.35
CA ASP A 4 -2.99 -29.98 6.67
C ASP A 4 -3.20 -28.59 6.02
N ASP A 5 -2.48 -27.58 6.51
CA ASP A 5 -2.44 -26.24 5.92
C ASP A 5 -1.69 -26.20 4.58
N ASP A 6 -0.61 -26.97 4.42
CA ASP A 6 0.13 -27.09 3.16
C ASP A 6 -0.65 -27.87 2.09
N ALA A 7 -1.52 -28.79 2.53
CA ALA A 7 -2.40 -29.55 1.65
C ALA A 7 -3.51 -28.67 1.05
N ARG A 8 -4.03 -27.70 1.82
CA ARG A 8 -5.07 -26.76 1.36
C ARG A 8 -4.53 -25.58 0.56
N SER A 9 -3.29 -25.15 0.80
CA SER A 9 -2.68 -24.03 0.07
C SER A 9 -2.30 -24.38 -1.37
N THR A 10 -1.96 -25.65 -1.65
CA THR A 10 -1.50 -26.06 -2.99
C THR A 10 -2.62 -25.94 -4.06
N PRO A 11 -3.82 -26.50 -3.86
CA PRO A 11 -4.90 -26.36 -4.85
C PRO A 11 -5.33 -24.91 -5.03
N GLU A 12 -5.39 -24.14 -3.94
CA GLU A 12 -5.72 -22.72 -3.99
C GLU A 12 -4.70 -21.94 -4.80
N ALA A 13 -3.39 -22.14 -4.56
CA ALA A 13 -2.32 -21.52 -5.33
C ALA A 13 -2.44 -21.80 -6.82
N ILE A 14 -2.67 -23.05 -7.21
CA ILE A 14 -2.82 -23.44 -8.62
C ILE A 14 -4.05 -22.73 -9.24
N ALA A 15 -5.20 -22.78 -8.55
CA ALA A 15 -6.43 -22.17 -9.05
C ALA A 15 -6.30 -20.64 -9.19
N THR A 16 -5.79 -19.95 -8.16
CA THR A 16 -5.59 -18.50 -8.20
C THR A 16 -4.49 -18.11 -9.18
N GLY A 17 -3.47 -18.94 -9.37
CA GLY A 17 -2.43 -18.77 -10.37
C GLY A 17 -2.99 -18.80 -11.79
N ILE A 18 -3.74 -19.84 -12.14
CA ILE A 18 -4.35 -19.98 -13.47
C ILE A 18 -5.34 -18.84 -13.72
N LEU A 19 -6.28 -18.63 -12.81
CA LEU A 19 -7.31 -17.58 -12.95
C LEU A 19 -6.68 -16.19 -12.98
N GLY A 20 -5.68 -15.94 -12.13
CA GLY A 20 -4.95 -14.67 -12.11
C GLY A 20 -4.23 -14.41 -13.41
N GLY A 21 -3.63 -15.44 -14.01
CA GLY A 21 -2.98 -15.34 -15.32
C GLY A 21 -3.97 -15.06 -16.46
N ILE A 22 -5.12 -15.74 -16.47
CA ILE A 22 -6.18 -15.49 -17.46
C ILE A 22 -6.69 -14.05 -17.35
N LEU A 23 -7.04 -13.61 -16.14
CA LEU A 23 -7.53 -12.27 -15.87
C LEU A 23 -6.50 -11.20 -16.26
N GLY A 24 -5.24 -11.42 -15.87
CA GLY A 24 -4.17 -10.46 -16.15
C GLY A 24 -3.85 -10.36 -17.63
N GLY A 25 -3.80 -11.50 -18.32
CA GLY A 25 -3.59 -11.53 -19.77
C GLY A 25 -4.74 -10.88 -20.53
N ALA A 26 -5.98 -11.17 -20.14
CA ALA A 26 -7.16 -10.54 -20.74
C ALA A 26 -7.18 -9.02 -20.51
N ALA A 27 -6.85 -8.55 -19.30
CA ALA A 27 -6.85 -7.13 -18.97
C ALA A 27 -5.84 -6.31 -19.78
N LEU A 28 -4.67 -6.88 -20.09
CA LEU A 28 -3.63 -6.18 -20.84
C LEU A 28 -3.57 -6.52 -22.35
N SER A 29 -4.36 -7.49 -22.80
CA SER A 29 -4.44 -7.88 -24.22
C SER A 29 -4.79 -6.72 -25.16
N PRO A 30 -5.76 -5.83 -24.86
CA PRO A 30 -6.09 -4.68 -25.71
C PRO A 30 -4.92 -3.72 -25.97
N PHE A 31 -3.89 -3.76 -25.12
CA PHE A 31 -2.69 -2.93 -25.22
C PHE A 31 -1.48 -3.68 -25.80
N GLY A 32 -1.65 -4.92 -26.25
CA GLY A 32 -0.56 -5.76 -26.76
C GLY A 32 0.32 -6.41 -25.67
N PHE A 33 -0.10 -6.34 -24.39
CA PHE A 33 0.68 -6.83 -23.25
C PHE A 33 0.05 -8.05 -22.56
N ALA A 34 -0.63 -8.91 -23.31
CA ALA A 34 -1.29 -10.11 -22.77
C ALA A 34 -0.31 -11.02 -22.02
N ALA A 35 0.86 -11.33 -22.58
CA ALA A 35 1.84 -12.20 -21.93
C ALA A 35 2.38 -11.60 -20.61
N PRO A 36 2.86 -10.33 -20.57
CA PRO A 36 3.22 -9.67 -19.31
C PRO A 36 2.08 -9.67 -18.27
N GLY A 37 0.85 -9.37 -18.69
CA GLY A 37 -0.31 -9.39 -17.81
C GLY A 37 -0.57 -10.77 -17.22
N ALA A 38 -0.48 -11.82 -18.03
CA ALA A 38 -0.65 -13.19 -17.57
C ALA A 38 0.45 -13.63 -16.60
N ILE A 39 1.69 -13.21 -16.83
CA ILE A 39 2.82 -13.50 -15.92
C ILE A 39 2.59 -12.82 -14.57
N VAL A 40 2.29 -11.51 -14.55
CA VAL A 40 2.08 -10.78 -13.29
C VAL A 40 0.88 -11.32 -12.53
N GLY A 41 -0.26 -11.47 -13.21
CA GLY A 41 -1.49 -11.99 -12.60
C GLY A 41 -1.31 -13.42 -12.10
N GLY A 42 -0.62 -14.27 -12.87
CA GLY A 42 -0.38 -15.66 -12.50
C GLY A 42 0.59 -15.83 -11.34
N LEU A 43 1.72 -15.13 -11.35
CA LEU A 43 2.69 -15.16 -10.24
C LEU A 43 2.08 -14.62 -8.94
N ASN A 44 1.37 -13.49 -9.02
CA ASN A 44 0.67 -12.97 -7.84
C ASN A 44 -0.40 -13.94 -7.36
N GLY A 45 -1.18 -14.53 -8.28
CA GLY A 45 -2.18 -15.54 -7.97
C GLY A 45 -1.57 -16.73 -7.24
N LEU A 46 -0.48 -17.31 -7.75
CA LEU A 46 0.23 -18.44 -7.14
C LEU A 46 0.71 -18.10 -5.72
N ILE A 47 1.43 -16.99 -5.56
CA ILE A 47 1.96 -16.58 -4.25
C ILE A 47 0.82 -16.29 -3.27
N SER A 48 -0.21 -15.59 -3.72
CA SER A 48 -1.36 -15.20 -2.90
C SER A 48 -2.21 -16.39 -2.47
N GLY A 49 -2.39 -17.40 -3.34
CA GLY A 49 -3.09 -18.63 -3.00
C GLY A 49 -2.25 -19.55 -2.11
N TRP A 50 -0.93 -19.63 -2.34
CA TRP A 50 -0.03 -20.37 -1.44
C TRP A 50 -0.03 -19.77 -0.02
N ARG A 51 -0.05 -18.44 0.06
CA ARG A 51 -0.14 -17.71 1.33
C ARG A 51 -1.57 -17.52 1.84
N GLN A 52 -2.56 -17.93 1.05
CA GLN A 52 -3.99 -17.88 1.36
C GLN A 52 -4.46 -16.49 1.82
N ILE A 53 -4.04 -15.42 1.13
CA ILE A 53 -4.32 -14.05 1.59
C ILE A 53 -5.79 -13.65 1.39
N TYR A 54 -6.48 -14.14 0.36
CA TYR A 54 -7.86 -13.74 0.07
C TYR A 54 -8.86 -14.47 0.96
N ASP A 55 -9.81 -13.75 1.54
CA ASP A 55 -10.92 -14.35 2.28
C ASP A 55 -12.09 -14.67 1.34
N TRP A 56 -12.08 -15.87 0.77
CA TRP A 56 -13.09 -16.31 -0.21
C TRP A 56 -14.52 -16.40 0.35
N ARG A 57 -14.67 -16.36 1.68
CA ARG A 57 -16.00 -16.32 2.33
C ARG A 57 -16.62 -14.93 2.30
N ARG A 58 -15.85 -13.90 1.93
CA ARG A 58 -16.28 -12.51 1.90
C ARG A 58 -16.17 -11.93 0.49
N PRO A 59 -17.09 -11.04 0.08
CA PRO A 59 -17.00 -10.35 -1.20
C PRO A 59 -15.66 -9.63 -1.40
N SER A 60 -15.10 -9.07 -0.32
CA SER A 60 -13.81 -8.37 -0.35
C SER A 60 -12.64 -9.26 -0.80
N GLY A 61 -12.67 -10.57 -0.54
CA GLY A 61 -11.65 -11.50 -1.02
C GLY A 61 -11.70 -11.65 -2.55
N TRP A 62 -12.91 -11.85 -3.10
CA TRP A 62 -13.14 -11.94 -4.54
C TRP A 62 -12.82 -10.63 -5.25
N THR A 63 -13.32 -9.51 -4.76
CA THR A 63 -13.04 -8.18 -5.32
C THR A 63 -11.55 -7.87 -5.27
N GLY A 64 -10.89 -8.17 -4.15
CA GLY A 64 -9.45 -7.97 -4.01
C GLY A 64 -8.65 -8.79 -5.03
N PHE A 65 -8.99 -10.05 -5.23
CA PHE A 65 -8.36 -10.91 -6.21
C PHE A 65 -8.54 -10.40 -7.64
N VAL A 66 -9.78 -10.10 -8.05
CA VAL A 66 -10.07 -9.62 -9.40
C VAL A 66 -9.32 -8.32 -9.68
N LEU A 67 -9.33 -7.37 -8.74
CA LEU A 67 -8.62 -6.10 -8.91
C LEU A 67 -7.10 -6.30 -8.97
N ASP A 68 -6.51 -7.12 -8.08
CA ASP A 68 -5.08 -7.41 -8.10
C ASP A 68 -4.63 -8.08 -9.42
N SER A 69 -5.53 -8.82 -10.07
CA SER A 69 -5.29 -9.53 -11.34
C SER A 69 -5.74 -8.77 -12.59
N THR A 70 -6.30 -7.56 -12.49
CA THR A 70 -6.78 -6.79 -13.64
C THR A 70 -6.35 -5.32 -13.56
N TRP A 71 -7.20 -4.47 -12.99
CA TRP A 71 -7.01 -3.03 -12.89
C TRP A 71 -5.82 -2.64 -12.01
N GLY A 72 -5.59 -3.36 -10.92
CA GLY A 72 -4.50 -3.15 -9.98
C GLY A 72 -3.14 -3.71 -10.41
N LEU A 73 -3.01 -4.25 -11.63
CA LEU A 73 -1.83 -5.01 -12.07
C LEU A 73 -0.51 -4.26 -11.90
N ILE A 74 -0.47 -2.93 -12.08
CA ILE A 74 0.76 -2.15 -11.86
C ILE A 74 1.19 -2.23 -10.40
N GLY A 75 0.26 -2.01 -9.46
CA GLY A 75 0.54 -2.16 -8.03
C GLY A 75 0.94 -3.59 -7.69
N THR A 76 0.26 -4.58 -8.25
CA THR A 76 0.59 -6.01 -8.09
C THR A 76 1.99 -6.35 -8.61
N ALA A 77 2.38 -5.82 -9.77
CA ALA A 77 3.73 -6.00 -10.30
C ALA A 77 4.78 -5.40 -9.34
N SER A 78 4.53 -4.21 -8.80
CA SER A 78 5.40 -3.61 -7.78
C SER A 78 5.46 -4.46 -6.50
N ALA A 79 4.35 -5.06 -6.09
CA ALA A 79 4.30 -6.00 -4.96
C ALA A 79 5.16 -7.25 -5.22
N LEU A 80 5.14 -7.80 -6.45
CA LEU A 80 6.01 -8.92 -6.84
C LEU A 80 7.51 -8.57 -6.78
N VAL A 81 7.88 -7.35 -7.20
CA VAL A 81 9.24 -6.86 -7.02
C VAL A 81 9.59 -6.78 -5.53
N LEU A 82 8.69 -6.24 -4.70
CA LEU A 82 8.87 -6.20 -3.26
C LEU A 82 9.03 -7.62 -2.67
N HIS A 83 8.22 -8.58 -3.09
CA HIS A 83 8.34 -9.99 -2.69
C HIS A 83 9.75 -10.54 -2.98
N ALA A 84 10.27 -10.31 -4.19
CA ALA A 84 11.59 -10.76 -4.59
C ALA A 84 12.71 -10.10 -3.75
N LEU A 85 12.63 -8.79 -3.53
CA LEU A 85 13.59 -8.04 -2.70
C LEU A 85 13.56 -8.46 -1.22
N GLN A 86 12.41 -8.93 -0.75
CA GLN A 86 12.17 -9.33 0.64
C GLN A 86 12.44 -10.81 0.91
N ALA A 87 12.44 -11.65 -0.12
CA ALA A 87 12.59 -13.11 0.00
C ALA A 87 13.82 -13.54 0.84
N PRO A 88 15.02 -12.95 0.68
CA PRO A 88 16.20 -13.35 1.46
C PRO A 88 16.10 -12.99 2.96
N ARG A 89 15.23 -12.05 3.33
CA ARG A 89 15.13 -11.53 4.71
C ARG A 89 14.16 -12.30 5.58
N SER A 90 13.34 -13.18 4.99
CA SER A 90 12.33 -14.01 5.67
C SER A 90 11.47 -13.26 6.71
N ALA A 91 11.08 -12.02 6.42
CA ALA A 91 10.32 -11.17 7.35
C ALA A 91 8.80 -11.26 7.17
N TYR A 92 8.30 -12.27 6.45
CA TYR A 92 6.88 -12.44 6.17
C TYR A 92 6.10 -12.80 7.44
N VAL A 93 4.92 -12.20 7.63
CA VAL A 93 4.11 -12.31 8.85
C VAL A 93 2.76 -12.99 8.52
N PRO A 94 2.65 -14.33 8.66
CA PRO A 94 1.49 -15.09 8.18
C PRO A 94 0.18 -14.72 8.87
N ASN A 95 0.19 -14.50 10.18
CA ASN A 95 -0.99 -14.16 10.99
C ASN A 95 -1.63 -12.83 10.60
N LEU A 96 -0.84 -11.88 10.07
CA LEU A 96 -1.34 -10.59 9.58
C LEU A 96 -1.73 -10.59 8.10
N SER A 97 -1.48 -11.70 7.39
CA SER A 97 -1.65 -11.81 5.93
C SER A 97 -2.75 -12.80 5.52
N ARG A 98 -2.79 -13.97 6.16
CA ARG A 98 -3.73 -15.05 5.82
C ARG A 98 -5.18 -14.58 5.99
N ARG A 99 -6.00 -14.70 4.93
CA ARG A 99 -7.39 -14.23 4.86
C ARG A 99 -7.57 -12.75 5.22
N ARG A 100 -6.55 -11.91 5.02
CA ARG A 100 -6.59 -10.46 5.28
C ARG A 100 -6.46 -9.60 4.02
N GLY A 101 -6.38 -10.24 2.85
CA GLY A 101 -6.31 -9.60 1.53
C GLY A 101 -5.03 -8.81 1.31
N ARG A 102 -3.93 -9.18 1.98
CA ARG A 102 -2.63 -8.50 1.88
C ARG A 102 -1.47 -9.44 2.26
N HIS A 103 -0.28 -9.13 1.78
CA HIS A 103 0.98 -9.71 2.24
C HIS A 103 1.64 -8.75 3.23
N VAL A 104 2.10 -9.24 4.37
CA VAL A 104 2.72 -8.41 5.41
C VAL A 104 4.15 -8.85 5.65
N TYR A 105 5.06 -7.87 5.66
CA TYR A 105 6.45 -8.02 6.05
C TYR A 105 6.75 -7.14 7.26
N GLY A 106 7.22 -7.74 8.35
CA GLY A 106 7.52 -7.04 9.61
C GLY A 106 8.70 -6.08 9.45
N GLN A 107 9.71 -6.49 8.67
CA GLN A 107 10.90 -5.71 8.36
C GLN A 107 11.15 -5.73 6.85
N GLY A 108 11.81 -4.71 6.30
CA GLY A 108 12.10 -4.70 4.87
C GLY A 108 12.50 -3.37 4.26
N LEU A 109 12.28 -3.29 2.95
CA LEU A 109 12.47 -2.05 2.19
C LEU A 109 11.79 -0.88 2.91
N THR A 110 12.60 0.13 3.21
CA THR A 110 12.19 1.34 3.92
C THR A 110 12.49 2.53 3.02
N ILE A 111 11.45 3.15 2.47
CA ILE A 111 11.59 4.40 1.71
C ILE A 111 11.88 5.55 2.67
N ARG A 112 11.25 5.53 3.86
CA ARG A 112 11.47 6.45 4.97
C ARG A 112 11.63 5.68 6.26
N LYS A 113 12.71 5.94 7.02
CA LYS A 113 12.97 5.26 8.29
C LYS A 113 11.77 5.40 9.22
N GLY A 114 11.24 4.26 9.71
CA GLY A 114 10.14 4.21 10.67
C GLY A 114 8.72 4.17 10.09
N PHE A 115 8.58 4.19 8.75
CA PHE A 115 7.29 4.13 8.06
C PHE A 115 7.02 2.73 7.54
N ALA A 116 5.80 2.24 7.73
CA ALA A 116 5.30 1.13 6.93
C ALA A 116 4.94 1.66 5.53
N VAL A 117 5.00 0.79 4.53
CA VAL A 117 4.65 1.17 3.15
C VAL A 117 3.85 0.07 2.51
N ALA A 118 2.64 0.39 2.07
CA ALA A 118 1.86 -0.42 1.14
C ALA A 118 2.36 -0.24 -0.30
N VAL A 119 2.57 -1.34 -0.99
CA VAL A 119 2.91 -1.43 -2.41
C VAL A 119 2.00 -2.48 -3.04
N GLY A 120 0.99 -2.04 -3.77
CA GLY A 120 -0.04 -2.94 -4.31
C GLY A 120 -0.77 -3.68 -3.19
N ASN A 121 -0.70 -5.01 -3.19
CA ASN A 121 -1.28 -5.87 -2.17
C ASN A 121 -0.30 -6.32 -1.08
N ALA A 122 0.91 -5.74 -1.03
CA ALA A 122 1.91 -6.02 -0.01
C ALA A 122 2.16 -4.81 0.89
N VAL A 123 2.48 -5.04 2.16
CA VAL A 123 2.86 -4.01 3.13
C VAL A 123 4.19 -4.42 3.77
N THR A 124 5.16 -3.51 3.79
CA THR A 124 6.48 -3.75 4.37
C THR A 124 6.79 -2.81 5.53
N ASN A 125 7.73 -3.22 6.38
CA ASN A 125 8.23 -2.47 7.52
C ASN A 125 7.13 -2.09 8.53
N VAL A 126 6.19 -3.01 8.77
CA VAL A 126 5.12 -2.79 9.76
C VAL A 126 5.71 -2.64 11.17
N GLY A 127 6.76 -3.39 11.50
CA GLY A 127 7.28 -3.49 12.86
C GLY A 127 6.36 -4.28 13.78
N GLU A 128 6.57 -4.14 15.09
CA GLU A 128 5.88 -4.90 16.13
C GLU A 128 5.08 -3.99 17.08
N GLY A 129 4.12 -4.58 17.79
CA GLY A 129 3.29 -3.90 18.80
C GLY A 129 1.93 -3.39 18.29
N GLN A 130 1.02 -3.13 19.23
CA GLN A 130 -0.39 -2.82 18.91
C GLN A 130 -0.52 -1.55 18.04
N ALA A 131 0.22 -0.50 18.35
CA ALA A 131 0.19 0.74 17.56
C ALA A 131 0.59 0.53 16.09
N ARG A 132 1.50 -0.42 15.82
CA ARG A 132 1.91 -0.79 14.45
C ARG A 132 0.86 -1.63 13.74
N ILE A 133 0.16 -2.50 14.47
CA ILE A 133 -0.99 -3.25 13.94
C ILE A 133 -2.14 -2.29 13.61
N ASP A 134 -2.45 -1.33 14.48
CA ASP A 134 -3.48 -0.33 14.24
C ASP A 134 -3.15 0.56 13.02
N LEU A 135 -1.87 0.91 12.85
CA LEU A 135 -1.37 1.57 11.64
C LEU A 135 -1.58 0.70 10.41
N LEU A 136 -1.19 -0.58 10.45
CA LEU A 136 -1.40 -1.51 9.35
C LEU A 136 -2.89 -1.62 8.97
N GLU A 137 -3.78 -1.78 9.95
CA GLU A 137 -5.19 -2.05 9.69
C GLU A 137 -5.99 -0.81 9.26
N ARG A 138 -5.65 0.37 9.78
CA ARG A 138 -6.40 1.60 9.51
C ARG A 138 -5.77 2.49 8.43
N HIS A 139 -4.44 2.48 8.32
CA HIS A 139 -3.67 3.30 7.37
C HIS A 139 -3.24 2.49 6.15
N GLU A 140 -2.37 1.49 6.33
CA GLU A 140 -1.78 0.77 5.18
C GLU A 140 -2.79 -0.07 4.42
N MET A 141 -3.77 -0.67 5.12
CA MET A 141 -4.85 -1.38 4.45
C MET A 141 -5.70 -0.45 3.58
N LEU A 142 -5.77 0.85 3.92
CA LEU A 142 -6.40 1.82 3.03
C LEU A 142 -5.60 1.96 1.74
N HIS A 143 -4.28 2.10 1.82
CA HIS A 143 -3.42 2.20 0.65
C HIS A 143 -3.49 0.96 -0.24
N VAL A 144 -3.59 -0.25 0.34
CA VAL A 144 -3.85 -1.48 -0.44
C VAL A 144 -5.16 -1.37 -1.23
N TRP A 145 -6.23 -0.86 -0.61
CA TRP A 145 -7.50 -0.64 -1.32
C TRP A 145 -7.44 0.52 -2.31
N GLN A 146 -6.69 1.58 -2.03
CA GLN A 146 -6.48 2.67 -2.98
C GLN A 146 -5.73 2.17 -4.21
N HIS A 147 -4.70 1.33 -4.05
CA HIS A 147 -4.04 0.65 -5.17
C HIS A 147 -5.01 -0.19 -6.01
N ARG A 148 -5.89 -0.96 -5.35
CA ARG A 148 -6.89 -1.79 -6.03
C ARG A 148 -7.93 -0.98 -6.78
N LEU A 149 -8.48 0.05 -6.15
CA LEU A 149 -9.62 0.80 -6.69
C LEU A 149 -9.19 1.84 -7.73
N LEU A 150 -8.04 2.49 -7.50
CA LEU A 150 -7.53 3.51 -8.43
C LEU A 150 -6.60 2.91 -9.48
N GLY A 151 -6.07 1.70 -9.27
CA GLY A 151 -5.24 1.00 -10.25
C GLY A 151 -4.04 1.85 -10.68
N PRO A 152 -3.84 2.10 -11.98
CA PRO A 152 -2.77 2.97 -12.48
C PRO A 152 -2.88 4.43 -11.99
N LEU A 153 -4.09 4.90 -11.65
CA LEU A 153 -4.29 6.28 -11.20
C LEU A 153 -3.67 6.52 -9.81
N PHE A 154 -3.52 5.49 -8.98
CA PHE A 154 -2.93 5.64 -7.65
C PHE A 154 -1.50 6.24 -7.70
N PRO A 155 -0.50 5.58 -8.31
CA PRO A 155 0.84 6.13 -8.38
C PRO A 155 0.90 7.43 -9.20
N THR A 156 0.03 7.60 -10.20
CA THR A 156 -0.03 8.85 -10.99
C THR A 156 -0.49 10.03 -10.15
N ILE A 157 -1.62 9.92 -9.45
CA ILE A 157 -2.13 10.99 -8.57
C ILE A 157 -1.11 11.26 -7.47
N TYR A 158 -0.61 10.20 -6.83
CA TYR A 158 0.36 10.33 -5.75
C TYR A 158 1.62 11.05 -6.22
N GLY A 159 2.22 10.60 -7.33
CA GLY A 159 3.45 11.15 -7.88
C GLY A 159 3.31 12.59 -8.38
N LEU A 160 2.24 12.90 -9.11
CA LEU A 160 1.98 14.27 -9.58
C LEU A 160 1.79 15.24 -8.42
N TRP A 161 1.07 14.81 -7.38
CA TRP A 161 0.90 15.62 -6.17
C TRP A 161 2.23 15.83 -5.44
N MET A 162 3.03 14.78 -5.28
CA MET A 162 4.35 14.89 -4.64
C MET A 162 5.24 15.88 -5.38
N VAL A 163 5.30 15.83 -6.72
CA VAL A 163 6.13 16.74 -7.53
C VAL A 163 5.62 18.18 -7.45
N GLY A 164 4.32 18.41 -7.68
CA GLY A 164 3.73 19.75 -7.62
C GLY A 164 3.80 20.35 -6.22
N GLY A 165 3.47 19.56 -5.20
CA GLY A 165 3.53 19.95 -3.81
C GLY A 165 4.94 20.24 -3.32
N ALA A 166 5.95 19.53 -3.83
CA ALA A 166 7.36 19.83 -3.52
C ALA A 166 7.79 21.17 -4.14
N ALA A 167 7.40 21.46 -5.38
CA ALA A 167 7.70 22.75 -6.02
C ALA A 167 7.02 23.93 -5.29
N VAL A 168 5.73 23.76 -4.95
CA VAL A 168 4.97 24.76 -4.19
C VAL A 168 5.57 24.95 -2.80
N GLY A 169 5.84 23.85 -2.07
CA GLY A 169 6.42 23.90 -0.73
C GLY A 169 7.81 24.51 -0.70
N ALA A 170 8.67 24.21 -1.67
CA ALA A 170 9.97 24.84 -1.80
C ALA A 170 9.86 26.34 -2.02
N THR A 171 8.97 26.76 -2.93
CA THR A 171 8.73 28.18 -3.21
C THR A 171 8.22 28.92 -1.97
N LEU A 172 7.24 28.36 -1.26
CA LEU A 172 6.68 28.97 -0.06
C LEU A 172 7.69 29.06 1.08
N ALA A 173 8.49 28.01 1.30
CA ALA A 173 9.54 28.03 2.30
C ALA A 173 10.57 29.12 2.01
N LEU A 174 11.01 29.26 0.75
CA LEU A 174 11.97 30.29 0.35
C LEU A 174 11.40 31.71 0.49
N VAL A 175 10.17 31.94 0.01
CA VAL A 175 9.54 33.27 0.04
C VAL A 175 9.20 33.72 1.46
N ARG A 176 8.89 32.78 2.36
CA ARG A 176 8.40 33.09 3.71
C ARG A 176 9.41 32.84 4.83
N GLY A 177 10.59 32.30 4.50
CA GLY A 177 11.61 31.92 5.49
C GLY A 177 11.18 30.79 6.42
N ASP A 178 10.29 29.90 5.97
CA ASP A 178 9.84 28.74 6.75
C ASP A 178 10.82 27.55 6.56
N ASP A 179 10.75 26.55 7.44
CA ASP A 179 11.59 25.34 7.30
C ASP A 179 11.29 24.60 5.98
N LEU A 180 12.29 24.50 5.11
CA LEU A 180 12.16 23.95 3.76
C LEU A 180 11.64 22.52 3.76
N ARG A 181 12.27 21.66 4.57
CA ARG A 181 11.97 20.23 4.58
C ARG A 181 10.58 19.98 5.15
N GLN A 182 10.24 20.61 6.27
CA GLN A 182 8.96 20.45 6.92
C GLN A 182 7.83 20.99 6.05
N THR A 183 8.04 22.13 5.38
CA THR A 183 7.06 22.74 4.47
C THR A 183 6.80 21.84 3.26
N ILE A 184 7.87 21.33 2.62
CA ILE A 184 7.76 20.36 1.52
C ILE A 184 7.06 19.09 1.98
N ASP A 185 7.50 18.47 3.08
CA ASP A 185 6.86 17.24 3.61
C ASP A 185 5.37 17.45 3.90
N THR A 186 5.00 18.62 4.42
CA THR A 186 3.61 18.94 4.73
C THR A 186 2.77 18.99 3.46
N ILE A 187 3.18 19.76 2.46
CA ILE A 187 2.37 20.02 1.27
C ILE A 187 2.42 18.83 0.30
N ALA A 188 3.62 18.27 0.08
CA ALA A 188 3.84 17.23 -0.91
C ALA A 188 3.38 15.85 -0.43
N TYR A 189 3.65 15.52 0.84
CA TYR A 189 3.40 14.18 1.39
C TYR A 189 2.16 14.13 2.28
N TYR A 190 2.13 14.90 3.37
CA TYR A 190 1.03 14.79 4.35
C TYR A 190 -0.32 15.26 3.77
N ASP A 191 -0.32 16.41 3.10
CA ASP A 191 -1.49 16.98 2.42
C ASP A 191 -1.74 16.32 1.06
N ASN A 192 -1.04 15.24 0.69
CA ASN A 192 -1.46 14.43 -0.44
C ASN A 192 -2.86 13.86 -0.14
N PRO A 193 -3.85 13.98 -1.04
CA PRO A 193 -5.22 13.54 -0.74
C PRO A 193 -5.31 12.06 -0.34
N LEU A 194 -4.42 11.21 -0.84
CA LEU A 194 -4.39 9.78 -0.53
C LEU A 194 -3.82 9.50 0.87
N GLU A 195 -2.76 10.23 1.27
CA GLU A 195 -2.18 10.18 2.62
C GLU A 195 -3.07 10.85 3.66
N TYR A 196 -3.61 12.03 3.33
CA TYR A 196 -4.59 12.75 4.15
C TYR A 196 -5.76 11.84 4.51
N TRP A 197 -6.33 11.13 3.53
CA TRP A 197 -7.40 10.16 3.79
C TRP A 197 -6.95 9.04 4.73
N ALA A 198 -5.74 8.50 4.54
CA ALA A 198 -5.20 7.44 5.39
C ALA A 198 -4.99 7.90 6.84
N TYR A 199 -4.36 9.05 7.06
CA TYR A 199 -4.17 9.63 8.38
C TYR A 199 -5.48 10.01 9.08
N ARG A 200 -6.46 10.54 8.32
CA ARG A 200 -7.81 10.84 8.83
C ARG A 200 -8.51 9.56 9.27
N ARG A 201 -8.43 8.48 8.46
CA ARG A 201 -8.99 7.17 8.81
C ARG A 201 -8.29 6.56 10.03
N GLN A 202 -6.99 6.78 10.17
CA GLN A 202 -6.21 6.34 11.32
C GLN A 202 -6.54 7.14 12.60
N GLY A 203 -7.14 8.33 12.49
CA GLY A 203 -7.41 9.23 13.60
C GLY A 203 -6.18 10.01 14.09
N LEU A 204 -5.13 10.10 13.26
CA LEU A 204 -3.86 10.77 13.60
C LEU A 204 -3.61 12.05 12.80
N TRP A 205 -4.64 12.60 12.16
CA TRP A 205 -4.52 13.89 11.47
C TRP A 205 -4.76 15.06 12.42
N PRO A 206 -3.91 16.12 12.41
CA PRO A 206 -2.66 16.24 11.66
C PRO A 206 -1.48 15.55 12.37
N PRO A 207 -0.55 14.91 11.64
CA PRO A 207 0.65 14.29 12.23
C PRO A 207 1.58 15.33 12.91
N PRO A 208 2.41 14.92 13.89
CA PRO A 208 3.24 15.85 14.69
C PRO A 208 4.33 16.57 13.89
N ASN A 209 4.75 16.03 12.74
CA ASN A 209 5.81 16.63 11.92
C ASN A 209 5.32 17.62 10.87
N THR A 210 4.02 17.90 10.76
CA THR A 210 3.48 18.87 9.79
C THR A 210 3.72 20.33 10.20
N HIS A 211 3.85 21.21 9.21
CA HIS A 211 3.93 22.64 9.38
C HIS A 211 2.53 23.24 9.61
N ALA A 212 2.33 23.90 10.75
CA ALA A 212 1.00 24.31 11.23
C ALA A 212 0.26 25.30 10.30
N ARG A 213 1.01 26.11 9.54
CA ARG A 213 0.45 27.09 8.59
C ARG A 213 -0.15 26.44 7.33
N TYR A 214 0.39 25.29 6.92
CA TYR A 214 0.09 24.70 5.61
C TYR A 214 -0.82 23.48 5.69
N VAL A 215 -0.68 22.72 6.78
CA VAL A 215 -1.41 21.46 6.95
C VAL A 215 -2.91 21.63 6.78
N TRP A 216 -3.53 20.78 5.96
CA TRP A 216 -4.95 20.84 5.68
C TRP A 216 -5.82 20.73 6.93
N GLY A 217 -6.85 21.59 7.01
CA GLY A 217 -7.72 21.73 8.18
C GLY A 217 -7.08 22.46 9.37
N GLY A 218 -5.79 22.82 9.27
CA GLY A 218 -5.02 23.50 10.31
C GLY A 218 -4.75 22.63 11.54
N ARG A 219 -3.72 22.99 12.31
CA ARG A 219 -3.67 22.58 13.72
C ARG A 219 -4.56 23.53 14.49
N LYS A 220 -5.65 23.02 15.08
CA LYS A 220 -6.28 23.74 16.19
C LYS A 220 -5.17 23.97 17.22
N ARG A 221 -4.86 25.23 17.53
CA ARG A 221 -4.07 25.55 18.73
C ARG A 221 -4.72 24.78 19.89
N PRO A 222 -3.95 24.11 20.76
CA PRO A 222 -4.48 23.77 22.08
C PRO A 222 -5.12 25.06 22.63
N PRO A 223 -6.35 25.03 23.18
CA PRO A 223 -6.90 26.18 23.87
C PRO A 223 -5.84 26.64 24.88
N ASP A 224 -5.52 27.92 24.83
CA ASP A 224 -4.37 28.54 25.47
C ASP A 224 -4.16 27.95 26.88
N THR A 225 -3.01 27.31 27.12
CA THR A 225 -2.53 27.13 28.48
C THR A 225 -2.21 28.54 28.99
N PRO A 226 -2.90 29.05 30.02
CA PRO A 226 -2.61 30.38 30.55
C PRO A 226 -1.17 30.44 31.06
N ALA A 227 -0.59 31.64 30.96
CA ALA A 227 0.74 31.98 31.46
C ALA A 227 0.91 31.67 32.96
#